data_AF-A0A9D7MLZ5-F1
#
_entry.id   AF-A0A9D7MLZ5-F1
#
_cell.length_a   1.000
_cell.length_b   1.000
_cell.length_c   1.000
_cell.angle_alpha   90.00
_cell.angle_beta   90.00
_cell.angle_gamma   90.00
#
_symmetry.space_group_name_H-M   'P 1'
#
loop_
_entity.id
_entity.type
_entity.pdbx_description
1 polymer ?
#
loop_
_entity_poly.entity_id
_entity_poly.type
_entity_poly.pdbx_seq_one_letter_code
_entity_poly.pdbx_strand_id
1 'polypeptide(L)'
;MEIPDVDVTVLKVNKDIKDKLEARDDARTSLKKEQELKFAGRVLSDKGADSPVLYTENIFIKFTDKIKQEVCERILKEKNLAIKEKLEYAVNSYFVSALENTGLKILK
;
A
#
# COMPACT_ATOMS: atom_id res chain seq x y z
N MET A 1 -11.92 -11.79 -8.12
CA MET A 1 -10.83 -12.59 -7.53
C MET A 1 -10.61 -12.03 -6.14
N GLU A 2 -10.69 -12.87 -5.12
CA GLU A 2 -10.39 -12.48 -3.74
C GLU A 2 -8.90 -12.68 -3.50
N ILE A 3 -8.25 -11.73 -2.84
CA ILE A 3 -6.86 -11.87 -2.39
C ILE A 3 -6.95 -12.38 -0.94
N PRO A 4 -6.57 -13.64 -0.64
CA PRO A 4 -6.91 -14.27 0.65
C PRO A 4 -6.39 -13.57 1.91
N ASP A 5 -5.31 -12.80 1.78
CA ASP A 5 -4.55 -12.25 2.93
C ASP A 5 -4.81 -10.76 3.20
N VAL A 6 -5.63 -10.11 2.38
CA VAL A 6 -6.05 -8.72 2.55
C VAL A 6 -7.49 -8.64 2.08
N ASP A 7 -8.43 -8.20 2.93
CA ASP A 7 -9.87 -8.07 2.65
C ASP A 7 -10.12 -7.12 1.45
N VAL A 8 -9.83 -7.62 0.26
CA VAL A 8 -9.69 -6.88 -0.99
C VAL A 8 -10.39 -7.70 -2.06
N THR A 9 -11.46 -7.12 -2.59
CA THR A 9 -12.22 -7.69 -3.70
C THR A 9 -11.77 -7.08 -5.01
N VAL A 10 -11.23 -7.90 -5.93
CA VAL A 10 -10.92 -7.46 -7.29
C VAL A 10 -12.08 -7.77 -8.22
N LEU A 11 -12.73 -6.71 -8.72
CA LEU A 11 -13.81 -6.77 -9.70
C LEU A 11 -13.27 -6.52 -11.12
N LYS A 12 -13.67 -7.35 -12.07
CA LYS A 12 -13.31 -7.22 -13.48
C LYS A 12 -14.56 -6.95 -14.31
N VAL A 13 -14.49 -5.97 -15.21
CA VAL A 13 -15.59 -5.70 -16.14
C VAL A 13 -15.57 -6.77 -17.24
N ASN A 14 -16.66 -7.54 -17.35
CA ASN A 14 -16.77 -8.68 -18.25
C ASN A 14 -17.58 -8.38 -19.52
N LYS A 15 -17.43 -7.16 -20.07
CA LYS A 15 -18.06 -6.73 -21.32
C LYS A 15 -16.99 -6.50 -22.38
N ASP A 16 -17.31 -6.82 -23.64
CA ASP A 16 -16.54 -6.34 -24.78
C ASP A 16 -16.75 -4.84 -24.93
N ILE A 17 -15.80 -4.08 -24.38
CA ILE A 17 -15.77 -2.63 -24.50
C ILE A 17 -14.96 -2.29 -25.74
N LYS A 18 -15.60 -1.57 -26.69
CA LYS A 18 -14.93 -1.05 -27.90
C LYS A 18 -13.72 -0.18 -27.53
N ASP A 19 -13.91 0.79 -26.64
CA ASP A 19 -12.88 1.71 -26.17
C ASP A 19 -12.53 1.48 -24.70
N LYS A 20 -11.66 0.48 -24.47
CA LYS A 20 -11.19 0.08 -23.12
C LYS A 20 -10.56 1.24 -22.33
N LEU A 21 -9.89 2.18 -23.02
CA LEU A 21 -9.22 3.32 -22.39
C LEU A 21 -10.23 4.34 -21.86
N GLU A 22 -11.23 4.69 -22.67
CA GLU A 22 -12.27 5.66 -22.32
C GLU A 22 -13.12 5.12 -21.17
N ALA A 23 -13.60 3.88 -21.28
CA ALA A 23 -14.38 3.26 -20.21
C ALA A 23 -13.62 3.14 -18.89
N ARG A 24 -12.30 2.88 -18.94
CA ARG A 24 -11.44 2.89 -17.74
C ARG A 24 -11.36 4.29 -17.12
N ASP A 25 -11.16 5.31 -17.94
CA ASP A 25 -11.00 6.68 -17.46
C ASP A 25 -12.31 7.28 -16.94
N ASP A 26 -13.45 6.91 -17.53
CA ASP A 26 -14.79 7.23 -17.03
C ASP A 26 -15.07 6.55 -15.70
N ALA A 27 -14.83 5.23 -15.60
CA ALA A 27 -14.99 4.48 -14.36
C ALA A 27 -14.14 5.10 -13.23
N ARG A 28 -12.87 5.40 -13.50
CA ARG A 28 -11.98 6.07 -12.56
C ARG A 28 -12.50 7.45 -12.14
N THR A 29 -13.05 8.23 -13.06
CA THR A 29 -13.56 9.57 -12.77
C THR A 29 -14.82 9.51 -11.91
N SER A 30 -15.70 8.54 -12.16
CA SER A 30 -16.89 8.30 -11.34
C SER A 30 -16.51 7.82 -9.93
N LEU A 31 -15.63 6.82 -9.82
CA LEU A 31 -15.18 6.27 -8.53
C LEU A 31 -14.47 7.31 -7.65
N LYS A 32 -13.78 8.29 -8.24
CA LYS A 32 -13.17 9.40 -7.49
C LYS A 32 -14.17 10.32 -6.79
N LYS A 33 -15.44 10.30 -7.18
CA LYS A 33 -16.49 11.13 -6.58
C LYS A 33 -17.12 10.48 -5.35
N GLU A 34 -16.93 9.17 -5.17
CA GLU A 34 -17.47 8.43 -4.04
C GLU A 34 -16.65 8.69 -2.78
N GLN A 35 -17.28 9.25 -1.74
CA GLN A 35 -16.60 9.62 -0.50
C GLN A 35 -16.15 8.39 0.31
N GLU A 36 -16.82 7.26 0.14
CA GLU A 36 -16.49 6.02 0.84
C GLU A 36 -15.27 5.30 0.23
N LEU A 37 -14.89 5.65 -1.01
CA LEU A 37 -13.73 5.08 -1.68
C LEU A 37 -12.46 5.82 -1.27
N LYS A 38 -11.63 5.14 -0.48
CA LYS A 38 -10.31 5.64 -0.06
C LYS A 38 -9.36 5.90 -1.23
N PHE A 39 -9.49 5.13 -2.32
CA PHE A 39 -8.61 5.26 -3.48
C PHE A 39 -9.29 4.83 -4.79
N ALA A 40 -9.19 5.69 -5.81
CA ALA A 40 -9.61 5.40 -7.19
C ALA A 40 -8.53 5.92 -8.17
N GLY A 41 -7.68 5.01 -8.65
CA GLY A 41 -6.48 5.40 -9.39
C GLY A 41 -5.83 4.29 -10.20
N ARG A 42 -4.63 4.58 -10.70
CA ARG A 42 -3.78 3.58 -11.37
C ARG A 42 -3.01 2.83 -10.29
N VAL A 43 -2.91 1.52 -10.45
CA VAL A 43 -2.15 0.64 -9.55
C VAL A 43 -0.94 0.08 -10.30
N LEU A 44 0.06 -0.35 -9.55
CA LEU A 44 1.16 -1.12 -10.11
C LEU A 44 0.63 -2.51 -10.48
N SER A 45 1.05 -3.03 -11.62
CA SER A 45 0.82 -4.42 -12.02
C SER A 45 2.16 -5.11 -12.11
N ASP A 46 2.25 -6.32 -11.59
CA ASP A 46 3.43 -7.15 -11.82
C ASP A 46 3.49 -7.56 -13.30
N LYS A 47 4.66 -7.37 -13.93
CA LYS A 47 4.85 -7.61 -15.37
C LYS A 47 4.78 -9.09 -15.73
N GLY A 48 4.98 -10.01 -14.77
CA GLY A 48 4.93 -11.44 -14.99
C GLY A 48 3.55 -12.05 -14.78
N ALA A 49 2.83 -11.61 -13.75
CA ALA A 49 1.57 -12.23 -13.32
C ALA A 49 0.29 -11.47 -13.73
N ASP A 50 0.41 -10.29 -14.37
CA ASP A 50 -0.70 -9.35 -14.66
C ASP A 50 -1.64 -9.13 -13.45
N SER A 51 -1.05 -9.22 -12.26
CA SER A 51 -1.75 -9.19 -11.00
C SER A 51 -1.57 -7.81 -10.37
N PRO A 52 -2.66 -7.18 -9.88
CA PRO A 52 -2.57 -5.88 -9.25
C PRO A 52 -1.76 -5.97 -7.96
N VAL A 53 -0.80 -5.08 -7.80
CA VAL A 53 0.02 -4.96 -6.59
C VAL A 53 -0.52 -3.80 -5.75
N LEU A 54 -0.98 -4.12 -4.54
CA LEU A 54 -1.42 -3.13 -3.56
C LEU A 54 -0.25 -2.69 -2.69
N TYR A 55 0.17 -1.44 -2.83
CA TYR A 55 1.15 -0.84 -1.93
C TYR A 55 0.43 -0.32 -0.67
N THR A 56 0.67 -0.97 0.46
CA THR A 56 -0.02 -0.67 1.74
C THR A 56 0.70 0.40 2.58
N GLU A 57 1.79 0.99 2.06
CA GLU A 57 2.68 1.92 2.76
C GLU A 57 3.23 1.38 4.10
N ASN A 58 3.12 0.06 4.31
CA ASN A 58 3.67 -0.66 5.45
C ASN A 58 5.11 -1.05 5.14
N ILE A 59 6.00 -0.86 6.11
CA ILE A 59 7.43 -1.09 5.97
C ILE A 59 7.87 -1.98 7.11
N PHE A 60 8.57 -3.07 6.76
CA PHE A 60 9.33 -3.83 7.73
C PHE A 60 10.71 -3.19 7.91
N ILE A 61 11.07 -2.87 9.15
CA ILE A 61 12.37 -2.28 9.50
C ILE A 61 13.03 -3.14 10.56
N LYS A 62 14.26 -3.58 10.29
CA LYS A 62 15.15 -4.22 11.25
C LYS A 62 16.37 -3.36 11.49
N PHE A 63 16.55 -2.89 12.72
CA PHE A 63 17.81 -2.27 13.13
C PHE A 63 18.78 -3.32 13.62
N THR A 64 20.07 -2.98 13.64
CA THR A 64 21.10 -3.83 14.23
C THR A 64 20.80 -4.12 15.69
N ASP A 65 20.97 -5.38 16.12
CA ASP A 65 20.65 -5.86 17.47
C ASP A 65 21.41 -5.12 18.60
N LYS A 66 22.54 -4.48 18.28
CA LYS A 66 23.37 -3.73 19.24
C LYS A 66 22.83 -2.34 19.58
N ILE A 67 21.86 -1.83 18.82
CA ILE A 67 21.29 -0.51 19.05
C ILE A 67 20.25 -0.61 20.17
N LYS A 68 20.26 0.36 21.08
CA LYS A 68 19.26 0.43 22.15
C LYS A 68 17.87 0.69 21.55
N GLN A 69 16.87 0.00 22.07
CA GLN A 69 15.50 0.11 21.60
C GLN A 69 14.98 1.55 21.61
N GLU A 70 15.32 2.34 22.64
CA GLU A 70 14.88 3.75 22.71
C GLU A 70 15.42 4.59 21.54
N VAL A 71 16.61 4.25 21.04
CA VAL A 71 17.21 4.93 19.89
C VAL A 71 16.48 4.53 18.60
N CYS A 72 16.14 3.26 18.43
CA CYS A 72 15.35 2.78 17.29
C CYS A 72 13.99 3.50 17.22
N GLU A 73 13.25 3.50 18.33
CA GLU A 73 11.92 4.12 18.39
C GLU A 73 11.97 5.63 18.19
N ARG A 74 13.02 6.30 18.70
CA ARG A 74 13.26 7.72 18.41
C ARG A 74 13.46 7.98 16.92
N ILE A 75 14.26 7.17 16.22
CA ILE A 75 14.49 7.32 14.78
C ILE A 75 13.17 7.14 14.00
N LEU A 76 12.37 6.13 14.36
CA LEU A 76 11.08 5.90 13.72
C LEU A 76 10.15 7.11 13.90
N LYS A 77 10.10 7.66 15.11
CA LYS A 77 9.32 8.86 15.42
C LYS A 77 9.79 10.09 14.64
N GLU A 78 11.11 10.35 14.58
CA GLU A 78 11.70 11.46 13.83
C GLU A 78 11.41 11.39 12.32
N LYS A 79 11.19 10.17 11.79
CA LYS A 79 10.83 9.94 10.40
C LYS A 79 9.32 9.88 10.15
N ASN A 80 8.49 10.20 11.15
CA ASN A 80 7.03 10.12 11.07
C ASN A 80 6.53 8.72 10.68
N LEU A 81 7.20 7.67 11.17
CA LEU A 81 6.80 6.28 10.99
C LEU A 81 6.05 5.82 12.24
N ALA A 82 4.78 5.45 12.08
CA ALA A 82 3.97 4.92 13.16
C ALA A 82 4.27 3.43 13.35
N ILE A 83 4.60 3.01 14.57
CA ILE A 83 4.82 1.59 14.89
C ILE A 83 3.46 0.90 14.95
N LYS A 84 3.23 -0.07 14.05
CA LYS A 84 2.05 -0.91 14.05
C LYS A 84 2.24 -2.14 14.92
N GLU A 85 3.41 -2.75 14.81
CA GLU A 85 3.77 -3.94 15.56
C GLU A 85 5.28 -3.98 15.80
N LYS A 86 5.66 -4.39 17.01
CA LYS A 86 7.05 -4.73 17.34
C LYS A 86 7.14 -6.26 17.39
N LEU A 87 8.08 -6.83 16.66
CA LEU A 87 8.23 -8.29 16.61
C LEU A 87 8.95 -8.79 17.87
N GLU A 88 8.24 -9.52 18.72
CA GLU A 88 8.81 -10.05 19.96
C GLU A 88 9.88 -11.12 19.72
N TYR A 89 9.76 -11.85 18.63
CA TYR A 89 10.69 -12.91 18.24
C TYR A 89 11.95 -12.41 17.51
N ALA A 90 12.04 -11.11 17.20
CA ALA A 90 13.17 -10.54 16.46
C ALA A 90 13.61 -9.20 17.07
N VAL A 91 14.87 -9.15 17.55
CA VAL A 91 15.44 -7.95 18.18
C VAL A 91 15.38 -6.77 17.22
N ASN A 92 14.98 -5.60 17.74
CA ASN A 92 14.88 -4.33 17.03
C ASN A 92 14.18 -4.41 15.67
N SER A 93 13.14 -5.24 15.57
CA SER A 93 12.38 -5.46 14.35
C SER A 93 10.95 -4.95 14.50
N TYR A 94 10.49 -4.17 13.52
CA TYR A 94 9.25 -3.40 13.58
C TYR A 94 8.51 -3.47 12.25
N PHE A 95 7.19 -3.64 12.31
CA PHE A 95 6.29 -3.23 11.24
C PHE A 95 5.81 -1.82 11.53
N VAL A 96 6.07 -0.91 10.59
CA VAL A 96 5.70 0.50 10.69
C VAL A 96 4.86 0.92 9.50
N SER A 97 4.10 1.99 9.64
CA SER A 97 3.44 2.66 8.53
C SER A 97 3.93 4.09 8.37
N ALA A 98 4.13 4.50 7.13
CA ALA A 98 4.30 5.90 6.81
C ALA A 98 2.96 6.66 6.91
N LEU A 99 3.02 7.99 6.87
CA LEU A 99 1.83 8.81 6.68
C LEU A 99 1.16 8.47 5.35
N GLU A 100 -0.17 8.46 5.34
CA GLU A 100 -0.95 8.15 4.14
C GLU A 100 -0.52 9.03 2.96
N ASN A 101 -0.45 8.42 1.77
CA ASN A 101 -0.13 9.06 0.49
C ASN A 101 1.33 9.53 0.36
N THR A 102 2.25 9.01 1.19
CA THR A 102 3.68 9.32 1.05
C THR A 102 4.36 8.52 -0.06
N GLY A 103 3.91 7.28 -0.34
CA GLY A 103 4.48 6.42 -1.37
C GLY A 103 4.29 6.95 -2.79
N LEU A 104 3.23 7.72 -3.02
CA LEU A 104 2.94 8.35 -4.31
C LEU A 104 3.97 9.42 -4.72
N LYS A 105 4.77 9.94 -3.78
CA LYS A 105 5.84 10.90 -4.10
C LYS A 105 7.04 10.26 -4.81
N ILE A 106 7.26 8.95 -4.60
CA ILE A 106 8.38 8.21 -5.21
C ILE A 106 8.03 7.77 -6.64
N LEU A 107 6.73 7.63 -6.95
CA LEU A 107 6.22 7.16 -8.24
C LEU A 107 5.96 8.29 -9.26
N LYS A 108 6.40 9.53 -8.97
CA LYS A 108 6.31 10.68 -9.89
C LYS A 108 7.53 10.82 -10.78
#